data_AF-A0A954HPD7-F1
#
_entry.id   AF-A0A954HPD7-F1
#
_cell.length_a   1.000
_cell.length_b   1.000
_cell.length_c   1.000
_cell.angle_alpha   90.00
_cell.angle_beta   90.00
_cell.angle_gamma   90.00
#
_symmetry.space_group_name_H-M   'P 1'
#
loop_
_entity.id
_entity.type
_entity.pdbx_description
1 polymer ?
#
loop_
_entity_poly.entity_id
_entity_poly.type
_entity_poly.pdbx_seq_one_letter_code
_entity_poly.pdbx_strand_id
1 'polypeptide(L)'
;MLRPALLVLFVFGTPFRPATAQQTFRQPVESQPVMERGAEIPGAEADRESQPKITDSEFNAGPTPEWIWGPDNHSDYVLAFEFELTGIAAAQLKASCDNVGTVYVNDQQVATGSEWQEPMSADVTRHLRSGKNRVTAKVANQGGVAAFVLKLAVKDSAGKVTHVVTSPDWTFRAKNSDDGSPAVSRGSYGDGPWGRVFDNVGDSSRIPNGTFEVPPGFVVDRLFTVPKEELGSWVCIAFDNKGRLLASDQGDKGICRITLPAVPGRSAGRKPSDSDEGETIVERLDFSKCQYQPSGAQGMLWAFDSLYFCCNGGPGSGLYRARDTDDDDQFDECVKLKEFRGGGEHGPHSIRLSPDGKRIFVIAGNHTDPPFNPGEELENENYSSRIPTNWGEDLLLPRMWDANGHARGKLAPGGWIASTDPDGKTWDIWSIGYRNPYDMAFNADGELFAYDADMEWDVGTPWYRPTRVVHATSGSEFGWR
;
A
#
# COMPACT_ATOMS: atom_id res chain seq x y z
N MET A 1 21.61 58.64 -15.29
CA MET A 1 21.01 57.80 -16.36
C MET A 1 21.20 56.35 -15.96
N LEU A 2 20.25 55.76 -15.25
CA LEU A 2 20.20 54.32 -14.97
C LEU A 2 19.24 53.66 -15.97
N ARG A 3 19.71 52.63 -16.67
CA ARG A 3 18.90 51.78 -17.56
C ARG A 3 18.26 50.65 -16.74
N PRO A 4 17.00 50.24 -17.00
CA PRO A 4 16.41 49.08 -16.34
C PRO A 4 16.92 47.79 -17.01
N ALA A 5 17.22 46.79 -16.18
CA ALA A 5 17.50 45.42 -16.64
C ALA A 5 16.17 44.67 -16.80
N LEU A 6 15.90 44.20 -18.01
CA LEU A 6 14.76 43.35 -18.35
C LEU A 6 15.15 41.90 -18.02
N LEU A 7 14.53 41.32 -16.99
CA LEU A 7 14.67 39.89 -16.67
C LEU A 7 13.68 39.10 -17.53
N VAL A 8 14.20 38.42 -18.56
CA VAL A 8 13.40 37.51 -19.40
C VAL A 8 13.44 36.13 -18.74
N LEU A 9 12.31 35.70 -18.17
CA LEU A 9 12.10 34.33 -17.69
C LEU A 9 11.87 33.43 -18.91
N PHE A 10 12.79 32.51 -19.20
CA PHE A 10 12.54 31.42 -20.15
C PHE A 10 11.75 30.31 -19.45
N VAL A 11 10.45 30.22 -19.77
CA VAL A 11 9.65 29.04 -19.47
C VAL A 11 10.06 27.96 -20.47
N PHE A 12 10.82 26.96 -20.02
CA PHE A 12 11.06 25.76 -20.82
C PHE A 12 9.78 24.94 -20.85
N GLY A 13 9.00 25.08 -21.93
CA GLY A 13 7.95 24.13 -22.26
C GLY A 13 8.56 22.76 -22.49
N THR A 14 8.10 21.76 -21.74
CA THR A 14 8.41 20.35 -22.00
C THR A 14 7.97 19.97 -23.42
N PRO A 15 8.78 19.24 -24.20
CA PRO A 15 8.40 18.85 -25.55
C PRO A 15 7.23 17.85 -25.48
N PHE A 16 6.21 18.11 -26.30
CA PHE A 16 5.11 17.18 -26.58
C PHE A 16 5.69 15.81 -26.96
N ARG A 17 5.44 14.79 -26.12
CA ARG A 17 5.60 13.39 -26.52
C ARG A 17 4.45 13.04 -27.48
N PRO A 18 4.71 12.36 -28.61
CA PRO A 18 3.64 11.86 -29.46
C PRO A 18 2.78 10.87 -28.67
N ALA A 19 1.46 10.93 -28.87
CA ALA A 19 0.48 10.03 -28.25
C ALA A 19 0.89 8.58 -28.50
N THR A 20 1.39 7.94 -27.45
CA THR A 20 1.68 6.50 -27.46
C THR A 20 0.33 5.82 -27.33
N ALA A 21 0.02 4.83 -28.18
CA ALA A 21 -1.23 4.09 -28.06
C ALA A 21 -1.43 3.64 -26.60
N GLN A 22 -2.59 3.93 -26.04
CA GLN A 22 -2.92 3.68 -24.63
C GLN A 22 -2.76 2.19 -24.34
N GLN A 23 -1.68 1.83 -23.65
CA GLN A 23 -1.37 0.43 -23.35
C GLN A 23 -2.47 -0.13 -22.45
N THR A 24 -3.14 -1.17 -22.95
CA THR A 24 -4.19 -1.89 -22.24
C THR A 24 -3.60 -3.16 -21.62
N PHE A 25 -3.86 -3.38 -20.34
CA PHE A 25 -3.46 -4.57 -19.59
C PHE A 25 -4.68 -5.45 -19.35
N ARG A 26 -4.49 -6.77 -19.42
CA ARG A 26 -5.53 -7.77 -19.23
C ARG A 26 -5.04 -8.85 -18.29
N GLN A 27 -5.88 -9.24 -17.34
CA GLN A 27 -5.56 -10.35 -16.44
C GLN A 27 -6.83 -11.15 -16.12
N PRO A 28 -6.80 -12.49 -16.24
CA PRO A 28 -7.91 -13.32 -15.80
C PRO A 28 -8.07 -13.24 -14.28
N VAL A 29 -9.31 -13.38 -13.82
CA VAL A 29 -9.61 -13.48 -12.40
C VAL A 29 -9.03 -14.77 -11.82
N GLU A 30 -8.37 -14.67 -10.67
CA GLU A 30 -7.81 -15.83 -9.99
C GLU A 30 -8.32 -15.91 -8.55
N SER A 31 -9.11 -16.93 -8.24
CA SER A 31 -9.55 -17.19 -6.87
C SER A 31 -8.36 -17.51 -5.97
N GLN A 32 -8.27 -16.78 -4.88
CA GLN A 32 -7.22 -16.91 -3.90
C GLN A 32 -7.64 -17.92 -2.82
N PRO A 33 -6.68 -18.68 -2.25
CA PRO A 33 -6.98 -19.54 -1.11
C PRO A 33 -7.56 -18.71 0.04
N VAL A 34 -8.70 -19.15 0.56
CA VAL A 34 -9.34 -18.54 1.74
C VAL A 34 -9.56 -19.58 2.83
N MET A 35 -9.50 -19.13 4.08
CA MET A 35 -9.88 -19.89 5.26
C MET A 35 -10.92 -19.09 6.03
N GLU A 36 -12.02 -19.74 6.43
CA GLU A 36 -13.01 -19.07 7.26
C GLU A 36 -12.43 -18.74 8.65
N ARG A 37 -12.74 -17.54 9.15
CA ARG A 37 -12.30 -17.07 10.46
C ARG A 37 -12.86 -17.99 11.54
N GLY A 38 -11.96 -18.55 12.35
CA GLY A 38 -12.32 -19.51 13.40
C GLY A 38 -12.58 -20.94 12.90
N ALA A 39 -12.48 -21.23 11.59
CA ALA A 39 -12.51 -22.61 11.12
C ALA A 39 -11.26 -23.36 11.58
N GLU A 40 -11.45 -24.58 12.09
CA GLU A 40 -10.35 -25.51 12.32
C GLU A 40 -9.63 -25.78 10.99
N ILE A 41 -8.30 -25.73 11.00
CA ILE A 41 -7.50 -26.05 9.82
C ILE A 41 -7.79 -27.52 9.47
N PRO A 42 -8.27 -27.86 8.24
CA PRO A 42 -8.46 -29.25 7.85
C PRO A 42 -7.12 -29.99 7.96
N GLY A 43 -7.02 -30.90 8.94
CA GLY A 43 -5.78 -31.62 9.28
C GLY A 43 -5.08 -31.21 10.59
N ALA A 44 -5.62 -30.26 11.37
CA ALA A 44 -4.98 -29.83 12.62
C ALA A 44 -5.24 -30.71 13.85
N GLU A 45 -6.27 -31.56 13.92
CA GLU A 45 -6.52 -32.34 15.15
C GLU A 45 -6.49 -33.87 15.01
N ALA A 46 -6.47 -34.43 13.80
CA ALA A 46 -6.44 -35.89 13.63
C ALA A 46 -5.04 -36.50 13.36
N ASP A 47 -4.05 -35.69 12.97
CA ASP A 47 -2.69 -36.17 12.62
C ASP A 47 -1.58 -35.65 13.57
N ARG A 48 -1.93 -34.89 14.62
CA ARG A 48 -0.93 -34.21 15.47
C ARG A 48 -0.05 -35.12 16.32
N GLU A 49 -0.41 -36.38 16.54
CA GLU A 49 0.34 -37.25 17.45
C GLU A 49 1.15 -38.38 16.79
N SER A 50 1.11 -38.57 15.46
CA SER A 50 1.78 -39.72 14.83
C SER A 50 2.77 -39.43 13.72
N GLN A 51 2.90 -38.18 13.24
CA GLN A 51 3.90 -37.83 12.22
C GLN A 51 5.11 -37.12 12.84
N PRO A 52 6.35 -37.53 12.50
CA PRO A 52 7.54 -36.85 12.97
C PRO A 52 7.55 -35.39 12.49
N LYS A 53 7.95 -34.46 13.38
CA LYS A 53 8.09 -33.03 13.10
C LYS A 53 9.49 -32.54 13.47
N ILE A 54 9.91 -31.42 12.90
CA ILE A 54 11.10 -30.68 13.36
C ILE A 54 10.67 -29.81 14.56
N THR A 55 11.33 -30.00 15.71
CA THR A 55 11.16 -29.11 16.88
C THR A 55 11.97 -27.83 16.71
N ASP A 56 11.62 -26.75 17.43
CA ASP A 56 12.40 -25.51 17.39
C ASP A 56 13.87 -25.71 17.81
N SER A 57 14.12 -26.59 18.79
CA SER A 57 15.48 -26.94 19.20
C SER A 57 16.25 -27.63 18.08
N GLU A 58 15.60 -28.51 17.32
CA GLU A 58 16.23 -29.19 16.18
C GLU A 58 16.43 -28.24 15.00
N PHE A 59 15.51 -27.30 14.77
CA PHE A 59 15.65 -26.28 13.74
C PHE A 59 16.79 -25.32 14.06
N ASN A 60 16.88 -24.85 15.32
CA ASN A 60 17.88 -23.88 15.75
C ASN A 60 19.28 -24.48 15.91
N ALA A 61 19.40 -25.81 16.08
CA ALA A 61 20.67 -26.52 16.09
C ALA A 61 21.40 -26.46 14.73
N GLY A 62 22.65 -26.93 14.70
CA GLY A 62 23.43 -27.02 13.47
C GLY A 62 24.02 -25.67 13.03
N PRO A 63 24.41 -25.54 11.75
CA PRO A 63 25.09 -24.35 11.24
C PRO A 63 24.19 -23.10 11.26
N THR A 64 24.86 -21.96 11.38
CA THR A 64 24.27 -20.62 11.26
C THR A 64 24.27 -20.22 9.78
N PRO A 65 23.16 -19.72 9.23
CA PRO A 65 23.12 -19.25 7.85
C PRO A 65 23.88 -17.93 7.68
N GLU A 66 24.23 -17.60 6.45
CA GLU A 66 24.71 -16.28 6.05
C GLU A 66 23.66 -15.54 5.23
N TRP A 67 23.65 -14.22 5.34
CA TRP A 67 22.94 -13.36 4.40
C TRP A 67 23.68 -13.42 3.06
N ILE A 68 22.98 -13.77 1.98
CA ILE A 68 23.58 -13.90 0.64
C ILE A 68 22.80 -13.09 -0.41
N TRP A 69 23.47 -12.70 -1.49
CA TRP A 69 22.86 -12.08 -2.67
C TRP A 69 23.72 -12.33 -3.94
N GLY A 70 23.33 -11.75 -5.07
CA GLY A 70 24.28 -11.52 -6.17
C GLY A 70 25.12 -10.25 -5.95
N PRO A 71 26.06 -9.90 -6.85
CA PRO A 71 27.03 -8.80 -6.64
C PRO A 71 26.40 -7.41 -6.62
N ASP A 72 25.28 -7.19 -7.32
CA ASP A 72 24.60 -5.90 -7.41
C ASP A 72 23.29 -5.91 -6.60
N ASN A 73 23.13 -4.94 -5.70
CA ASN A 73 21.93 -4.83 -4.87
C ASN A 73 20.67 -4.47 -5.67
N HIS A 74 20.81 -3.89 -6.87
CA HIS A 74 19.68 -3.41 -7.66
C HIS A 74 19.21 -4.42 -8.72
N SER A 75 19.75 -5.63 -8.69
CA SER A 75 19.46 -6.69 -9.63
C SER A 75 18.62 -7.80 -8.98
N ASP A 76 17.66 -8.32 -9.75
CA ASP A 76 16.92 -9.53 -9.41
C ASP A 76 17.77 -10.77 -9.69
N TYR A 77 17.72 -11.73 -8.75
CA TYR A 77 18.47 -12.97 -8.86
C TYR A 77 17.63 -14.21 -8.63
N VAL A 78 18.11 -15.32 -9.18
CA VAL A 78 17.71 -16.68 -8.82
C VAL A 78 18.86 -17.30 -8.05
N LEU A 79 18.70 -17.46 -6.74
CA LEU A 79 19.64 -18.16 -5.86
C LEU A 79 19.30 -19.65 -5.84
N ALA A 80 20.29 -20.54 -5.91
CA ALA A 80 20.04 -21.98 -5.93
C ALA A 80 21.13 -22.79 -5.24
N PHE A 81 20.71 -23.89 -4.62
CA PHE A 81 21.59 -24.88 -4.01
C PHE A 81 21.04 -26.29 -4.21
N GLU A 82 21.94 -27.22 -4.55
CA GLU A 82 21.63 -28.63 -4.72
C GLU A 82 22.23 -29.43 -3.57
N PHE A 83 21.49 -30.42 -3.08
CA PHE A 83 21.91 -31.26 -1.97
C PHE A 83 21.29 -32.66 -2.09
N GLU A 84 21.87 -33.63 -1.41
CA GLU A 84 21.38 -35.01 -1.41
C GLU A 84 20.84 -35.40 -0.04
N LEU A 85 19.73 -36.12 -0.03
CA LEU A 85 19.11 -36.66 1.18
C LEU A 85 19.00 -38.18 1.09
N THR A 86 19.31 -38.87 2.18
CA THR A 86 19.23 -40.35 2.26
C THR A 86 17.90 -40.83 2.84
N GLY A 87 17.14 -39.97 3.50
CA GLY A 87 15.85 -40.28 4.10
C GLY A 87 15.15 -39.02 4.59
N ILE A 88 13.83 -39.01 4.54
CA ILE A 88 12.99 -37.86 4.93
C ILE A 88 11.82 -38.40 5.74
N ALA A 89 11.75 -37.98 7.00
CA ALA A 89 10.62 -38.19 7.90
C ALA A 89 9.89 -36.87 8.17
N ALA A 90 10.64 -35.77 8.35
CA ALA A 90 10.09 -34.43 8.54
C ALA A 90 11.04 -33.37 7.98
N ALA A 91 10.52 -32.24 7.51
CA ALA A 91 11.35 -31.11 7.10
C ALA A 91 10.66 -29.75 7.29
N GLN A 92 11.40 -28.80 7.86
CA GLN A 92 10.95 -27.43 8.10
C GLN A 92 11.92 -26.43 7.49
N LEU A 93 11.40 -25.43 6.79
CA LEU A 93 12.15 -24.36 6.16
C LEU A 93 11.74 -23.01 6.76
N LYS A 94 12.71 -22.14 7.05
CA LYS A 94 12.49 -20.71 7.23
C LYS A 94 13.39 -19.91 6.28
N ALA A 95 12.88 -18.80 5.77
CA ALA A 95 13.63 -17.90 4.90
C ALA A 95 13.21 -16.44 5.08
N SER A 96 14.08 -15.48 4.77
CA SER A 96 13.75 -14.05 4.73
C SER A 96 14.52 -13.37 3.61
N CYS A 97 13.96 -12.28 3.09
CA CYS A 97 14.49 -11.51 1.97
C CYS A 97 14.17 -10.04 2.18
N ASP A 98 15.12 -9.12 1.87
CA ASP A 98 14.96 -7.68 2.15
C ASP A 98 13.64 -7.09 1.61
N ASN A 99 13.29 -7.33 0.33
CA ASN A 99 12.04 -6.80 -0.24
C ASN A 99 11.12 -7.84 -0.87
N VAL A 100 11.59 -8.75 -1.73
CA VAL A 100 10.70 -9.77 -2.29
C VAL A 100 11.48 -11.06 -2.46
N GLY A 101 10.98 -12.15 -1.86
CA GLY A 101 11.56 -13.48 -1.99
C GLY A 101 10.49 -14.52 -2.25
N THR A 102 10.74 -15.43 -3.18
CA THR A 102 9.91 -16.63 -3.40
C THR A 102 10.78 -17.86 -3.45
N VAL A 103 10.54 -18.81 -2.54
CA VAL A 103 11.32 -20.03 -2.36
C VAL A 103 10.59 -21.21 -3.02
N TYR A 104 11.37 -22.02 -3.73
CA TYR A 104 10.96 -23.24 -4.41
C TYR A 104 11.81 -24.41 -3.91
N VAL A 105 11.18 -25.56 -3.74
CA VAL A 105 11.85 -26.85 -3.49
C VAL A 105 11.45 -27.78 -4.61
N ASN A 106 12.42 -28.33 -5.34
CA ASN A 106 12.19 -29.19 -6.52
C ASN A 106 11.15 -28.59 -7.49
N ASP A 107 11.34 -27.30 -7.83
CA ASP A 107 10.51 -26.50 -8.74
C ASP A 107 9.06 -26.22 -8.29
N GLN A 108 8.69 -26.65 -7.08
CA GLN A 108 7.41 -26.30 -6.45
C GLN A 108 7.60 -25.13 -5.49
N GLN A 109 6.78 -24.09 -5.64
CA GLN A 109 6.80 -22.93 -4.74
C GLN A 109 6.31 -23.35 -3.36
N VAL A 110 7.13 -23.09 -2.34
CA VAL A 110 6.84 -23.47 -0.94
C VAL A 110 6.68 -22.27 -0.02
N ALA A 111 7.24 -21.11 -0.38
CA ALA A 111 7.11 -19.90 0.43
C ALA A 111 7.29 -18.63 -0.41
N THR A 112 6.66 -17.54 0.00
CA THR A 112 6.86 -16.20 -0.56
C THR A 112 6.72 -15.16 0.54
N GLY A 113 7.39 -14.02 0.41
CA GLY A 113 7.35 -12.94 1.38
C GLY A 113 7.87 -11.64 0.79
N SER A 114 7.37 -10.52 1.30
CA SER A 114 7.78 -9.18 0.90
C SER A 114 8.26 -8.28 2.05
N GLU A 115 8.26 -8.79 3.28
CA GLU A 115 8.65 -8.05 4.47
C GLU A 115 9.73 -8.85 5.21
N TRP A 116 10.97 -8.34 5.25
CA TRP A 116 12.10 -9.10 5.80
C TRP A 116 11.98 -9.40 7.30
N GLN A 117 11.22 -8.55 8.02
CA GLN A 117 10.96 -8.68 9.45
C GLN A 117 10.06 -9.88 9.78
N GLU A 118 9.30 -10.35 8.80
CA GLU A 118 8.40 -11.49 8.89
C GLU A 118 8.97 -12.68 8.10
N PRO A 119 9.77 -13.57 8.74
CA PRO A 119 10.36 -14.69 8.03
C PRO A 119 9.29 -15.63 7.47
N MET A 120 9.46 -16.00 6.22
CA MET A 120 8.74 -17.10 5.58
C MET A 120 8.98 -18.40 6.34
N SER A 121 7.94 -19.24 6.51
CA SER A 121 8.04 -20.55 7.14
C SER A 121 7.20 -21.57 6.38
N ALA A 122 7.72 -22.78 6.14
CA ALA A 122 7.02 -23.84 5.41
C ALA A 122 7.44 -25.25 5.88
N ASP A 123 6.45 -26.13 6.07
CA ASP A 123 6.68 -27.58 6.09
C ASP A 123 6.93 -28.04 4.64
N VAL A 124 8.14 -28.52 4.37
CA VAL A 124 8.56 -28.92 3.02
C VAL A 124 8.72 -30.44 2.90
N THR A 125 8.24 -31.21 3.87
CA THR A 125 8.42 -32.67 3.94
C THR A 125 7.99 -33.36 2.65
N ARG A 126 6.82 -32.97 2.10
CA ARG A 126 6.23 -33.55 0.89
C ARG A 126 6.88 -33.08 -0.42
N HIS A 127 7.70 -32.02 -0.35
CA HIS A 127 8.36 -31.41 -1.51
C HIS A 127 9.78 -31.96 -1.73
N LEU A 128 10.32 -32.68 -0.75
CA LEU A 128 11.63 -33.32 -0.80
C LEU A 128 11.53 -34.77 -1.27
N ARG A 129 12.63 -35.29 -1.81
CA ARG A 129 12.77 -36.69 -2.24
C ARG A 129 14.09 -37.29 -1.80
N SER A 130 14.15 -38.61 -1.67
CA SER A 130 15.44 -39.29 -1.49
C SER A 130 16.31 -39.07 -2.73
N GLY A 131 17.61 -38.85 -2.54
CA GLY A 131 18.56 -38.46 -3.59
C GLY A 131 18.63 -36.95 -3.77
N LYS A 132 18.80 -36.49 -5.01
CA LYS A 132 19.06 -35.08 -5.35
C LYS A 132 17.82 -34.21 -5.15
N ASN A 133 18.00 -33.13 -4.39
CA ASN A 133 17.04 -32.07 -4.19
C ASN A 133 17.67 -30.73 -4.58
N ARG A 134 16.81 -29.77 -4.92
CA ARG A 134 17.21 -28.40 -5.23
C ARG A 134 16.31 -27.42 -4.50
N VAL A 135 16.91 -26.47 -3.81
CA VAL A 135 16.22 -25.26 -3.32
C VAL A 135 16.56 -24.12 -4.24
N THR A 136 15.58 -23.30 -4.58
CA THR A 136 15.76 -22.10 -5.40
C THR A 136 15.00 -20.94 -4.78
N ALA A 137 15.58 -19.75 -4.74
CA ALA A 137 14.92 -18.53 -4.31
C ALA A 137 14.97 -17.50 -5.44
N LYS A 138 13.81 -17.05 -5.91
CA LYS A 138 13.70 -15.87 -6.77
C LYS A 138 13.62 -14.66 -5.87
N VAL A 139 14.59 -13.77 -5.98
CA VAL A 139 14.74 -12.63 -5.07
C VAL A 139 14.82 -11.33 -5.87
N ALA A 140 14.13 -10.31 -5.39
CA ALA A 140 14.08 -8.99 -6.02
C ALA A 140 14.23 -7.89 -4.95
N ASN A 141 14.90 -6.81 -5.35
CA ASN A 141 15.18 -5.66 -4.48
C ASN A 141 14.47 -4.41 -5.01
N GLN A 142 13.86 -3.64 -4.12
CA GLN A 142 13.13 -2.41 -4.38
C GLN A 142 13.90 -1.15 -3.93
N GLY A 143 15.10 -1.30 -3.38
CA GLY A 143 16.03 -0.21 -3.07
C GLY A 143 17.03 -0.58 -1.96
N GLY A 144 18.08 0.23 -1.79
CA GLY A 144 18.99 0.10 -0.64
C GLY A 144 19.88 -1.16 -0.63
N VAL A 145 20.07 -1.74 0.55
CA VAL A 145 20.86 -2.98 0.74
C VAL A 145 19.98 -4.20 0.52
N ALA A 146 20.54 -5.28 -0.02
CA ALA A 146 19.78 -6.47 -0.37
C ALA A 146 20.44 -7.72 0.20
N ALA A 147 19.63 -8.60 0.78
CA ALA A 147 20.08 -9.93 1.17
C ALA A 147 18.92 -10.93 1.28
N PHE A 148 19.29 -12.20 1.20
CA PHE A 148 18.44 -13.36 1.40
C PHE A 148 19.08 -14.31 2.40
N VAL A 149 18.29 -14.91 3.27
CA VAL A 149 18.73 -15.92 4.23
C VAL A 149 17.75 -17.08 4.26
N LEU A 150 18.24 -18.31 4.37
CA LEU A 150 17.41 -19.50 4.48
C LEU A 150 18.06 -20.56 5.36
N LYS A 151 17.24 -21.23 6.16
CA LYS A 151 17.60 -22.44 6.89
C LYS A 151 16.52 -23.51 6.70
N LEU A 152 16.95 -24.71 6.32
CA LEU A 152 16.14 -25.91 6.16
C LEU A 152 16.68 -26.97 7.12
N ALA A 153 15.81 -27.56 7.94
CA ALA A 153 16.12 -28.71 8.77
C ALA A 153 15.35 -29.92 8.26
N VAL A 154 16.03 -31.06 8.07
CA VAL A 154 15.45 -32.32 7.57
C VAL A 154 15.78 -33.43 8.56
N LYS A 155 14.76 -34.12 9.07
CA LYS A 155 14.87 -35.28 9.95
C LYS A 155 14.66 -36.54 9.13
N ASP A 156 15.54 -37.51 9.26
CA ASP A 156 15.40 -38.83 8.62
C ASP A 156 14.56 -39.80 9.48
N SER A 157 14.30 -40.99 8.94
CA SER A 157 13.55 -42.04 9.65
C SER A 157 14.26 -42.62 10.87
N ALA A 158 15.56 -42.36 11.03
CA ALA A 158 16.34 -42.73 12.22
C ALA A 158 16.37 -41.60 13.27
N GLY A 159 15.73 -40.45 12.98
CA GLY A 159 15.67 -39.28 13.86
C GLY A 159 16.87 -38.35 13.75
N LYS A 160 17.82 -38.60 12.84
CA LYS A 160 18.96 -37.71 12.61
C LYS A 160 18.48 -36.46 11.85
N VAL A 161 18.89 -35.29 12.33
CA VAL A 161 18.58 -34.00 11.69
C VAL A 161 19.80 -33.49 10.91
N THR A 162 19.59 -33.10 9.67
CA THR A 162 20.55 -32.44 8.79
C THR A 162 20.04 -31.06 8.40
N HIS A 163 20.95 -30.09 8.25
CA HIS A 163 20.60 -28.72 7.91
C HIS A 163 21.18 -28.30 6.57
N VAL A 164 20.41 -27.52 5.82
CA VAL A 164 20.86 -26.77 4.65
C VAL A 164 20.69 -25.30 4.99
N VAL A 165 21.74 -24.51 4.83
CA VAL A 165 21.75 -23.08 5.14
C VAL A 165 22.27 -22.29 3.94
N THR A 166 21.88 -21.01 3.85
CA THR A 166 22.51 -20.08 2.92
C THR A 166 23.97 -19.86 3.27
N SER A 167 24.84 -19.94 2.27
CA SER A 167 26.28 -19.70 2.35
C SER A 167 26.78 -19.26 0.96
N PRO A 168 28.03 -18.79 0.83
CA PRO A 168 28.65 -18.51 -0.47
C PRO A 168 28.75 -19.72 -1.43
N ASP A 169 28.46 -20.94 -0.95
CA ASP A 169 28.39 -22.15 -1.81
C ASP A 169 27.11 -22.21 -2.65
N TRP A 170 26.14 -21.35 -2.36
CA TRP A 170 24.97 -21.15 -3.21
C TRP A 170 25.40 -20.52 -4.53
N THR A 171 24.60 -20.71 -5.57
CA THR A 171 24.79 -20.02 -6.84
C THR A 171 23.74 -18.94 -7.03
N PHE A 172 24.08 -17.81 -7.65
CA PHE A 172 23.15 -16.83 -8.16
C PHE A 172 23.15 -16.84 -9.69
N ARG A 173 22.01 -16.47 -10.28
CA ARG A 173 21.83 -16.18 -11.70
C ARG A 173 20.99 -14.93 -11.87
N ALA A 174 21.39 -14.03 -12.76
CA ALA A 174 20.53 -12.92 -13.15
C ALA A 174 19.34 -13.44 -13.98
N LYS A 175 18.22 -12.71 -13.98
CA LYS A 175 16.95 -13.09 -14.64
C LYS A 175 17.09 -13.52 -16.11
N ASN A 176 18.12 -13.05 -16.82
CA ASN A 176 18.37 -13.32 -18.24
C ASN A 176 19.71 -14.05 -18.50
N SER A 177 20.24 -14.79 -17.52
CA SER A 177 21.52 -15.50 -17.65
C SER A 177 21.40 -16.96 -17.22
N ASP A 178 21.96 -17.86 -18.03
CA ASP A 178 22.02 -19.30 -17.74
C ASP A 178 23.24 -19.69 -16.88
N ASP A 179 24.21 -18.80 -16.76
CA ASP A 179 25.48 -19.05 -16.07
C ASP A 179 25.35 -18.79 -14.56
N GLY A 180 25.47 -19.86 -13.76
CA GLY A 180 25.49 -19.79 -12.30
C GLY A 180 26.86 -19.36 -11.77
N SER A 181 26.89 -18.29 -10.97
CA SER A 181 28.08 -17.83 -10.25
C SER A 181 27.90 -18.01 -8.74
N PRO A 182 28.97 -18.18 -7.93
CA PRO A 182 28.85 -18.26 -6.47
C PRO A 182 28.18 -17.02 -5.87
N ALA A 183 27.28 -17.24 -4.90
CA ALA A 183 26.59 -16.19 -4.17
C ALA A 183 27.58 -15.37 -3.32
N VAL A 184 27.26 -14.09 -3.15
CA VAL A 184 28.07 -13.15 -2.39
C VAL A 184 27.53 -13.07 -0.97
N SER A 185 28.38 -13.31 0.03
CA SER A 185 28.04 -13.06 1.43
C SER A 185 27.81 -11.56 1.66
N ARG A 186 26.71 -11.25 2.34
CA ARG A 186 26.29 -9.90 2.74
C ARG A 186 26.39 -9.68 4.25
N GLY A 187 26.77 -10.69 5.02
CA GLY A 187 26.91 -10.63 6.46
C GLY A 187 26.61 -11.96 7.14
N SER A 188 27.05 -12.08 8.39
CA SER A 188 26.66 -13.19 9.25
C SER A 188 25.21 -13.03 9.69
N TYR A 189 24.50 -14.13 9.95
CA TYR A 189 23.17 -14.04 10.55
C TYR A 189 23.23 -13.38 11.94
N GLY A 190 22.43 -12.33 12.13
CA GLY A 190 22.53 -11.43 13.27
C GLY A 190 23.13 -10.06 12.96
N ASP A 191 23.79 -9.88 11.81
CA ASP A 191 24.31 -8.58 11.40
C ASP A 191 23.17 -7.64 10.97
N GLY A 192 23.35 -6.34 11.23
CA GLY A 192 22.41 -5.31 10.79
C GLY A 192 22.43 -5.11 9.26
N PRO A 193 21.34 -4.63 8.64
CA PRO A 193 20.11 -4.15 9.29
C PRO A 193 19.13 -5.26 9.70
N TRP A 194 19.32 -6.49 9.23
CA TRP A 194 18.29 -7.54 9.33
C TRP A 194 18.29 -8.30 10.67
N GLY A 195 19.44 -8.43 11.34
CA GLY A 195 19.51 -9.11 12.63
C GLY A 195 19.18 -10.61 12.55
N ARG A 196 18.52 -11.12 13.60
CA ARG A 196 18.18 -12.55 13.76
C ARG A 196 16.69 -12.82 13.49
N VAL A 197 16.29 -12.67 12.23
CA VAL A 197 14.89 -12.75 11.79
C VAL A 197 14.17 -14.07 12.16
N PHE A 198 14.87 -15.20 12.28
CA PHE A 198 14.26 -16.49 12.66
C PHE A 198 14.06 -16.65 14.18
N ASP A 199 14.67 -15.77 14.99
CA ASP A 199 14.54 -15.76 16.45
C ASP A 199 13.26 -15.03 16.87
N ASN A 200 12.69 -14.22 15.98
CA ASN A 200 11.34 -13.70 16.15
C ASN A 200 10.38 -14.89 16.11
N VAL A 201 9.95 -15.31 17.29
CA VAL A 201 8.80 -16.19 17.48
C VAL A 201 7.55 -15.35 17.24
N GLY A 202 7.38 -14.87 16.00
CA GLY A 202 6.05 -14.55 15.52
C GLY A 202 5.31 -15.87 15.56
N ASP A 203 4.24 -15.94 16.38
CA ASP A 203 3.30 -17.05 16.37
C ASP A 203 3.17 -17.52 14.93
N SER A 204 3.51 -18.80 14.67
CA SER A 204 3.28 -19.38 13.36
C SER A 204 1.84 -19.03 13.00
N SER A 205 1.65 -18.12 12.05
CA SER A 205 0.33 -17.66 11.69
C SER A 205 -0.51 -18.91 11.49
N ARG A 206 -1.64 -19.01 12.20
CA ARG A 206 -2.61 -20.10 12.03
C ARG A 206 -2.97 -20.28 10.54
N ILE A 207 -2.84 -19.19 9.79
CA ILE A 207 -3.17 -19.09 8.39
C ILE A 207 -1.92 -19.40 7.55
N PRO A 208 -1.97 -20.41 6.67
CA PRO A 208 -0.88 -20.68 5.74
C PRO A 208 -0.53 -19.44 4.90
N ASN A 209 0.75 -19.25 4.59
CA ASN A 209 1.19 -18.18 3.70
C ASN A 209 0.43 -18.21 2.37
N GLY A 210 0.00 -17.04 1.89
CA GLY A 210 -0.82 -16.91 0.68
C GLY A 210 -2.29 -17.31 0.84
N THR A 211 -2.76 -17.57 2.07
CA THR A 211 -4.18 -17.78 2.38
C THR A 211 -4.76 -16.57 3.08
N PHE A 212 -5.93 -16.11 2.64
CA PHE A 212 -6.67 -15.03 3.30
C PHE A 212 -7.61 -15.61 4.36
N GLU A 213 -7.60 -15.03 5.56
CA GLU A 213 -8.64 -15.34 6.54
C GLU A 213 -9.86 -14.44 6.32
N VAL A 214 -11.03 -15.04 6.10
CA VAL A 214 -12.26 -14.32 5.73
C VAL A 214 -13.45 -14.74 6.58
N PRO A 215 -14.49 -13.90 6.77
CA PRO A 215 -15.72 -14.34 7.42
C PRO A 215 -16.44 -15.43 6.60
N PRO A 216 -17.35 -16.22 7.21
CA PRO A 216 -18.09 -17.24 6.49
C PRO A 216 -18.82 -16.71 5.25
N GLY A 217 -18.71 -17.45 4.14
CA GLY A 217 -19.33 -17.10 2.85
C GLY A 217 -18.61 -16.03 2.02
N PHE A 218 -17.47 -15.51 2.49
CA PHE A 218 -16.62 -14.61 1.71
C PHE A 218 -15.64 -15.38 0.81
N VAL A 219 -15.32 -14.79 -0.33
CA VAL A 219 -14.32 -15.28 -1.27
C VAL A 219 -13.37 -14.13 -1.60
N VAL A 220 -12.12 -14.46 -1.96
CA VAL A 220 -11.13 -13.48 -2.40
C VAL A 220 -10.71 -13.85 -3.81
N ASP A 221 -10.89 -12.91 -4.74
CA ASP A 221 -10.48 -13.05 -6.12
C ASP A 221 -9.43 -11.99 -6.44
N ARG A 222 -8.28 -12.39 -6.96
CA ARG A 222 -7.28 -11.47 -7.49
C ARG A 222 -7.70 -11.05 -8.88
N LEU A 223 -8.04 -9.76 -9.01
CA LEU A 223 -8.48 -9.17 -10.28
C LEU A 223 -7.31 -8.76 -11.16
N PHE A 224 -6.28 -8.14 -10.57
CA PHE A 224 -5.15 -7.58 -11.30
C PHE A 224 -3.92 -7.43 -10.40
N THR A 225 -2.74 -7.72 -10.93
CA THR A 225 -1.45 -7.48 -10.29
C THR A 225 -0.80 -6.27 -10.94
N VAL A 226 -0.69 -5.18 -10.21
CA VAL A 226 -0.19 -3.90 -10.73
C VAL A 226 1.30 -4.01 -11.08
N PRO A 227 1.72 -3.81 -12.34
CA PRO A 227 3.13 -3.72 -12.68
C PRO A 227 3.66 -2.36 -12.21
N LYS A 228 4.33 -2.34 -11.05
CA LYS A 228 4.76 -1.12 -10.34
C LYS A 228 5.53 -0.12 -11.24
N GLU A 229 6.43 -0.61 -12.09
CA GLU A 229 7.22 0.24 -13.00
C GLU A 229 6.37 0.97 -14.04
N GLU A 230 5.30 0.31 -14.49
CA GLU A 230 4.37 0.84 -15.49
C GLU A 230 3.34 1.73 -14.79
N LEU A 231 2.55 1.17 -13.86
CA LEU A 231 1.32 1.75 -13.34
C LEU A 231 1.45 2.33 -11.93
N GLY A 232 2.63 2.26 -11.34
CA GLY A 232 2.94 2.87 -10.04
C GLY A 232 2.39 2.09 -8.84
N SER A 233 2.23 2.78 -7.73
CA SER A 233 1.68 2.27 -6.48
C SER A 233 0.31 2.89 -6.25
N TRP A 234 -0.76 2.10 -6.36
CA TRP A 234 -2.11 2.61 -6.26
C TRP A 234 -2.52 2.86 -4.80
N VAL A 235 -2.98 4.09 -4.52
CA VAL A 235 -3.32 4.54 -3.15
C VAL A 235 -4.79 4.90 -2.96
N CYS A 236 -5.51 5.16 -4.04
CA CYS A 236 -6.92 5.51 -3.98
C CYS A 236 -7.70 4.78 -5.06
N ILE A 237 -8.93 4.33 -4.72
CA ILE A 237 -9.88 3.77 -5.67
C ILE A 237 -11.26 4.41 -5.53
N ALA A 238 -12.00 4.52 -6.63
CA ALA A 238 -13.39 4.97 -6.66
C ALA A 238 -14.15 4.30 -7.81
N PHE A 239 -15.48 4.26 -7.74
CA PHE A 239 -16.29 3.89 -8.90
C PHE A 239 -16.55 5.09 -9.81
N ASP A 240 -16.64 4.85 -11.12
CA ASP A 240 -17.20 5.80 -12.08
C ASP A 240 -18.73 5.61 -12.25
N ASN A 241 -19.36 6.43 -13.10
CA ASN A 241 -20.80 6.32 -13.40
C ASN A 241 -21.20 5.07 -14.19
N LYS A 242 -20.25 4.27 -14.69
CA LYS A 242 -20.50 3.07 -15.50
C LYS A 242 -20.23 1.78 -14.69
N GLY A 243 -19.94 1.90 -13.40
CA GLY A 243 -19.65 0.77 -12.51
C GLY A 243 -18.25 0.19 -12.67
N ARG A 244 -17.34 0.91 -13.34
CA ARG A 244 -15.92 0.57 -13.42
C ARG A 244 -15.19 1.18 -12.23
N LEU A 245 -14.03 0.65 -11.89
CA LEU A 245 -13.17 1.25 -10.87
C LEU A 245 -12.18 2.22 -11.53
N LEU A 246 -11.81 3.25 -10.79
CA LEU A 246 -10.70 4.14 -11.07
C LEU A 246 -9.66 3.95 -9.97
N ALA A 247 -8.38 3.95 -10.30
CA ALA A 247 -7.27 3.83 -9.36
C ALA A 247 -6.23 4.91 -9.60
N SER A 248 -5.86 5.67 -8.57
CA SER A 248 -4.77 6.65 -8.66
C SER A 248 -3.48 6.06 -8.12
N ASP A 249 -2.41 6.25 -8.88
CA ASP A 249 -1.05 6.09 -8.41
C ASP A 249 -0.67 7.20 -7.40
N GLN A 250 0.21 6.86 -6.44
CA GLN A 250 0.80 7.75 -5.44
C GLN A 250 1.87 8.69 -6.03
N GLY A 251 2.58 8.22 -7.06
CA GLY A 251 3.67 8.94 -7.72
C GLY A 251 3.18 9.78 -8.89
N ASP A 252 3.73 9.51 -10.08
CA ASP A 252 3.59 10.28 -11.30
C ASP A 252 2.93 9.50 -12.47
N LYS A 253 2.32 8.35 -12.20
CA LYS A 253 1.80 7.41 -13.22
C LYS A 253 0.34 7.63 -13.60
N GLY A 254 -0.33 8.55 -12.91
CA GLY A 254 -1.67 9.02 -13.23
C GLY A 254 -2.81 8.17 -12.66
N ILE A 255 -3.97 8.26 -13.30
CA ILE A 255 -5.17 7.51 -12.93
C ILE A 255 -5.42 6.42 -13.97
N CYS A 256 -5.69 5.21 -13.51
CA CYS A 256 -6.10 4.08 -14.33
C CYS A 256 -7.60 3.82 -14.18
N ARG A 257 -8.23 3.37 -15.26
CA ARG A 257 -9.55 2.78 -15.29
C ARG A 257 -9.42 1.26 -15.28
N ILE A 258 -10.25 0.61 -14.48
CA ILE A 258 -10.30 -0.84 -14.28
C ILE A 258 -11.73 -1.28 -14.62
N THR A 259 -11.87 -1.93 -15.76
CA THR A 259 -13.12 -2.58 -16.15
C THR A 259 -13.15 -3.97 -15.51
N LEU A 260 -14.13 -4.15 -14.62
CA LEU A 260 -14.33 -5.41 -13.91
C LEU A 260 -14.85 -6.50 -14.86
N PRO A 261 -14.44 -7.77 -14.62
CA PRO A 261 -14.93 -8.93 -15.37
C PRO A 261 -16.45 -9.07 -15.21
N ALA A 262 -17.11 -9.58 -16.25
CA ALA A 262 -18.49 -10.04 -16.11
C ALA A 262 -18.52 -11.29 -15.22
N VAL A 263 -19.17 -11.22 -14.06
CA VAL A 263 -19.31 -12.36 -13.14
C VAL A 263 -20.75 -12.88 -13.25
N PRO A 264 -20.95 -14.14 -13.70
CA PRO A 264 -22.28 -14.74 -13.77
C PRO A 264 -23.01 -14.64 -12.42
N GLY A 265 -24.19 -14.02 -12.42
CA GLY A 265 -25.03 -13.88 -11.22
C GLY A 265 -24.64 -12.78 -10.23
N ARG A 266 -23.60 -11.97 -10.50
CA ARG A 266 -23.16 -10.87 -9.62
C ARG A 266 -23.01 -9.50 -10.31
N SER A 267 -23.04 -9.42 -11.64
CA SER A 267 -22.93 -8.14 -12.34
C SER A 267 -24.25 -7.37 -12.32
N ALA A 268 -24.35 -6.36 -11.45
CA ALA A 268 -25.38 -5.34 -11.55
C ALA A 268 -25.14 -4.48 -12.81
N GLY A 269 -25.89 -4.73 -13.88
CA GLY A 269 -26.12 -3.73 -14.94
C GLY A 269 -25.31 -3.82 -16.24
N ARG A 270 -24.23 -4.61 -16.33
CA ARG A 270 -23.50 -4.78 -17.60
C ARG A 270 -23.97 -6.04 -18.34
N LYS A 271 -24.53 -5.89 -19.55
CA LYS A 271 -24.63 -7.00 -20.50
C LYS A 271 -23.20 -7.33 -20.96
N PRO A 272 -22.71 -8.57 -20.79
CA PRO A 272 -21.41 -8.96 -21.32
C PRO A 272 -21.37 -8.66 -22.83
N SER A 273 -20.32 -8.00 -23.31
CA SER A 273 -19.91 -8.19 -24.70
C SER A 273 -19.19 -9.54 -24.77
N ASP A 274 -19.42 -10.30 -25.84
CA ASP A 274 -18.91 -11.68 -26.03
C ASP A 274 -17.36 -11.81 -25.97
N SER A 275 -16.62 -10.71 -25.77
CA SER A 275 -15.15 -10.64 -25.71
C SER A 275 -14.54 -10.51 -24.32
N ASP A 276 -15.33 -10.33 -23.26
CA ASP A 276 -14.84 -9.90 -21.93
C ASP A 276 -15.17 -10.92 -20.80
N GLU A 277 -15.51 -12.16 -21.13
CA GLU A 277 -15.82 -13.17 -20.12
C GLU A 277 -14.57 -13.54 -19.31
N GLY A 278 -14.51 -13.08 -18.05
CA GLY A 278 -13.54 -13.53 -17.05
C GLY A 278 -12.23 -12.74 -16.93
N GLU A 279 -12.06 -11.64 -17.67
CA GLU A 279 -10.86 -10.79 -17.58
C GLU A 279 -11.12 -9.43 -16.93
N THR A 280 -10.19 -9.00 -16.10
CA THR A 280 -10.04 -7.61 -15.68
C THR A 280 -9.25 -6.86 -16.72
N ILE A 281 -9.76 -5.72 -17.18
CA ILE A 281 -9.09 -4.85 -18.16
C ILE A 281 -8.66 -3.57 -17.46
N VAL A 282 -7.40 -3.19 -17.60
CA VAL A 282 -6.84 -1.96 -17.02
C VAL A 282 -6.24 -1.10 -18.12
N GLU A 283 -6.59 0.18 -18.10
CA GLU A 283 -6.08 1.20 -19.03
C GLU A 283 -5.80 2.49 -18.26
N ARG A 284 -4.76 3.24 -18.62
CA ARG A 284 -4.60 4.59 -18.07
C ARG A 284 -5.72 5.47 -18.60
N LEU A 285 -6.21 6.45 -17.86
CA LEU A 285 -7.09 7.47 -18.41
C LEU A 285 -6.26 8.55 -19.12
N ASP A 286 -6.79 9.06 -20.23
CA ASP A 286 -6.17 10.17 -20.94
C ASP A 286 -6.67 11.51 -20.37
N PHE A 287 -5.71 12.34 -19.98
CA PHE A 287 -5.90 13.72 -19.55
C PHE A 287 -5.07 14.67 -20.44
N SER A 288 -4.55 14.23 -21.58
CA SER A 288 -3.62 15.00 -22.44
C SER A 288 -4.21 16.33 -22.95
N LYS A 289 -5.54 16.40 -23.11
CA LYS A 289 -6.29 17.62 -23.46
C LYS A 289 -6.53 18.55 -22.26
N CYS A 290 -6.39 18.04 -21.03
CA CYS A 290 -6.68 18.77 -19.80
C CYS A 290 -5.57 19.76 -19.40
N GLN A 291 -5.97 20.84 -18.71
CA GLN A 291 -5.02 21.81 -18.14
C GLN A 291 -4.12 21.19 -17.05
N TYR A 292 -4.68 20.27 -16.25
CA TYR A 292 -3.96 19.57 -15.19
C TYR A 292 -3.92 18.07 -15.47
N GLN A 293 -2.73 17.49 -15.31
CA GLN A 293 -2.49 16.05 -15.39
C GLN A 293 -2.51 15.47 -13.97
N PRO A 294 -3.56 14.73 -13.58
CA PRO A 294 -3.67 14.25 -12.21
C PRO A 294 -2.76 13.04 -11.94
N SER A 295 -2.08 13.08 -10.80
CA SER A 295 -1.44 11.93 -10.14
C SER A 295 -1.40 12.20 -8.63
N GLY A 296 -1.09 11.19 -7.82
CA GLY A 296 -1.02 11.34 -6.37
C GLY A 296 -2.36 11.75 -5.73
N ALA A 297 -3.49 11.35 -6.33
CA ALA A 297 -4.79 11.56 -5.74
C ALA A 297 -4.98 10.58 -4.58
N GLN A 298 -5.16 11.12 -3.37
CA GLN A 298 -5.42 10.36 -2.15
C GLN A 298 -6.93 10.13 -1.94
N GLY A 299 -7.76 10.98 -2.54
CA GLY A 299 -9.22 10.85 -2.54
C GLY A 299 -9.78 11.00 -3.95
N MET A 300 -10.77 10.17 -4.30
CA MET A 300 -11.51 10.24 -5.56
C MET A 300 -13.01 10.02 -5.31
N LEU A 301 -13.83 10.73 -6.08
CA LEU A 301 -15.28 10.66 -6.02
C LEU A 301 -15.88 10.96 -7.38
N TRP A 302 -16.69 10.06 -7.90
CA TRP A 302 -17.62 10.40 -8.97
C TRP A 302 -18.89 11.01 -8.39
N ALA A 303 -19.22 12.25 -8.77
CA ALA A 303 -20.44 12.94 -8.37
C ALA A 303 -20.73 14.07 -9.36
N PHE A 304 -21.96 14.62 -9.37
CA PHE A 304 -22.29 15.81 -10.16
C PHE A 304 -21.83 15.75 -11.63
N ASP A 305 -21.97 14.57 -12.25
CA ASP A 305 -21.51 14.26 -13.62
C ASP A 305 -20.03 14.63 -13.87
N SER A 306 -19.18 14.39 -12.88
CA SER A 306 -17.76 14.72 -12.94
C SER A 306 -16.95 13.79 -12.04
N LEU A 307 -15.66 13.65 -12.38
CA LEU A 307 -14.69 13.02 -11.50
C LEU A 307 -14.03 14.09 -10.63
N TYR A 308 -14.21 14.01 -9.32
CA TYR A 308 -13.49 14.83 -8.35
C TYR A 308 -12.32 14.04 -7.79
N PHE A 309 -11.23 14.74 -7.50
CA PHE A 309 -10.09 14.15 -6.82
C PHE A 309 -9.34 15.17 -5.98
N CYS A 310 -8.79 14.66 -4.89
CA CYS A 310 -7.99 15.41 -3.93
C CYS A 310 -6.53 14.95 -4.07
N CYS A 311 -5.71 15.82 -4.67
CA CYS A 311 -4.30 15.56 -4.91
C CYS A 311 -3.46 15.98 -3.72
N ASN A 312 -2.44 15.17 -3.43
CA ASN A 312 -1.39 15.41 -2.45
C ASN A 312 -0.02 15.12 -3.12
N GLY A 313 0.27 15.88 -4.16
CA GLY A 313 1.35 15.60 -5.11
C GLY A 313 0.96 15.99 -6.54
N GLY A 314 1.68 15.47 -7.53
CA GLY A 314 1.38 15.66 -8.95
C GLY A 314 1.18 17.14 -9.35
N PRO A 315 -0.02 17.57 -9.76
CA PRO A 315 -0.31 18.94 -10.18
C PRO A 315 -0.37 19.97 -9.03
N GLY A 316 -0.04 19.55 -7.81
CA GLY A 316 -0.06 20.33 -6.58
C GLY A 316 -1.21 19.92 -5.64
N SER A 317 -1.07 20.22 -4.36
CA SER A 317 -2.11 19.90 -3.38
C SER A 317 -3.39 20.70 -3.62
N GLY A 318 -4.52 20.01 -3.68
CA GLY A 318 -5.79 20.68 -3.95
C GLY A 318 -6.95 19.74 -4.29
N LEU A 319 -8.13 20.33 -4.37
CA LEU A 319 -9.33 19.72 -4.92
C LEU A 319 -9.45 20.08 -6.40
N TYR A 320 -9.66 19.07 -7.24
CA TYR A 320 -9.76 19.18 -8.68
C TYR A 320 -11.04 18.50 -9.17
N ARG A 321 -11.46 18.87 -10.38
CA ARG A 321 -12.59 18.28 -11.08
C ARG A 321 -12.25 18.06 -12.54
N ALA A 322 -12.56 16.87 -13.04
CA ALA A 322 -12.43 16.53 -14.46
C ALA A 322 -13.77 16.14 -15.10
N ARG A 323 -13.91 16.47 -16.38
CA ARG A 323 -15.08 16.19 -17.22
C ARG A 323 -14.67 15.68 -18.60
N ASP A 324 -15.50 14.78 -19.09
CA ASP A 324 -15.58 14.37 -20.48
C ASP A 324 -16.63 15.28 -21.13
N THR A 325 -16.22 16.19 -22.01
CA THR A 325 -17.10 17.18 -22.65
C THR A 325 -17.44 16.82 -24.10
N ASP A 326 -16.77 15.80 -24.66
CA ASP A 326 -17.01 15.29 -26.02
C ASP A 326 -17.62 13.87 -26.07
N ASP A 327 -17.89 13.26 -24.91
CA ASP A 327 -18.48 11.92 -24.72
C ASP A 327 -17.62 10.80 -25.35
N ASP A 328 -16.29 10.98 -25.36
CA ASP A 328 -15.32 10.00 -25.85
C ASP A 328 -14.85 9.00 -24.78
N ASP A 329 -15.39 9.10 -23.57
CA ASP A 329 -15.07 8.29 -22.39
C ASP A 329 -13.62 8.50 -21.89
N GLN A 330 -13.01 9.65 -22.23
CA GLN A 330 -11.77 10.21 -21.66
C GLN A 330 -12.03 11.62 -21.11
N PHE A 331 -11.06 12.19 -20.39
CA PHE A 331 -11.21 13.51 -19.79
C PHE A 331 -10.49 14.59 -20.61
N ASP A 332 -11.23 15.63 -21.00
CA ASP A 332 -10.70 16.74 -21.79
C ASP A 332 -10.73 18.09 -21.04
N GLU A 333 -11.52 18.20 -19.98
CA GLU A 333 -11.51 19.34 -19.06
C GLU A 333 -11.02 18.85 -17.69
N CYS A 334 -10.01 19.51 -17.12
CA CYS A 334 -9.63 19.36 -15.72
C CYS A 334 -9.28 20.72 -15.14
N VAL A 335 -9.92 21.07 -14.02
CA VAL A 335 -9.74 22.35 -13.34
C VAL A 335 -9.39 22.14 -11.88
N LYS A 336 -8.57 23.04 -11.33
CA LYS A 336 -8.32 23.14 -9.88
C LYS A 336 -9.45 23.97 -9.28
N LEU A 337 -10.26 23.36 -8.42
CA LEU A 337 -11.35 24.04 -7.71
C LEU A 337 -10.84 24.78 -6.47
N LYS A 338 -9.89 24.17 -5.74
CA LYS A 338 -9.30 24.76 -4.54
C LYS A 338 -7.86 24.32 -4.38
N GLU A 339 -6.96 25.28 -4.13
CA GLU A 339 -5.61 24.99 -3.68
C GLU A 339 -5.61 24.68 -2.18
N PHE A 340 -4.90 23.63 -1.77
CA PHE A 340 -4.66 23.31 -0.37
C PHE A 340 -3.22 23.65 0.00
N ARG A 341 -3.06 24.42 1.09
CA ARG A 341 -1.75 24.87 1.58
C ARG A 341 -1.18 23.80 2.51
N GLY A 342 -0.42 22.88 1.95
CA GLY A 342 0.19 21.77 2.68
C GLY A 342 0.25 20.50 1.85
N GLY A 343 0.78 19.43 2.40
CA GLY A 343 0.97 18.17 1.68
C GLY A 343 1.91 17.23 2.42
N GLY A 344 2.39 16.20 1.71
CA GLY A 344 3.25 15.17 2.26
C GLY A 344 2.44 14.08 2.98
N GLU A 345 3.06 13.34 3.89
CA GLU A 345 2.41 12.19 4.55
C GLU A 345 1.14 12.58 5.32
N HIS A 346 1.13 13.78 5.90
CA HIS A 346 -0.02 14.39 6.59
C HIS A 346 -0.78 15.44 5.74
N GLY A 347 -0.82 15.20 4.43
CA GLY A 347 -1.44 16.09 3.45
C GLY A 347 -2.97 16.02 3.39
N PRO A 348 -3.57 16.56 2.32
CA PRO A 348 -4.99 16.37 2.06
C PRO A 348 -5.25 14.95 1.53
N HIS A 349 -6.38 14.34 1.93
CA HIS A 349 -6.64 12.92 1.69
C HIS A 349 -7.98 12.67 1.00
N SER A 350 -8.93 12.02 1.67
CA SER A 350 -10.16 11.51 1.08
C SER A 350 -11.22 12.58 0.79
N ILE A 351 -12.16 12.22 -0.08
CA ILE A 351 -13.36 13.00 -0.37
C ILE A 351 -14.60 12.09 -0.40
N ARG A 352 -15.73 12.61 0.09
CA ARG A 352 -17.00 11.88 0.15
C ARG A 352 -18.18 12.77 -0.22
N LEU A 353 -19.16 12.20 -0.91
CA LEU A 353 -20.42 12.87 -1.16
C LEU A 353 -21.24 12.93 0.14
N SER A 354 -21.89 14.06 0.40
CA SER A 354 -22.82 14.18 1.52
C SER A 354 -24.03 13.26 1.35
N PRO A 355 -24.69 12.80 2.44
CA PRO A 355 -25.85 11.91 2.34
C PRO A 355 -27.03 12.48 1.53
N ASP A 356 -27.18 13.81 1.52
CA ASP A 356 -28.20 14.50 0.72
C ASP A 356 -27.80 14.72 -0.75
N GLY A 357 -26.60 14.31 -1.14
CA GLY A 357 -26.08 14.41 -2.51
C GLY A 357 -25.76 15.82 -2.97
N LYS A 358 -25.62 16.81 -2.07
CA LYS A 358 -25.48 18.23 -2.43
C LYS A 358 -24.08 18.82 -2.23
N ARG A 359 -23.25 18.21 -1.39
CA ARG A 359 -21.93 18.74 -1.01
C ARG A 359 -20.87 17.65 -1.06
N ILE A 360 -19.62 18.08 -1.22
CA ILE A 360 -18.44 17.23 -1.14
C ILE A 360 -17.75 17.51 0.19
N PHE A 361 -17.55 16.49 0.99
CA PHE A 361 -16.72 16.55 2.18
C PHE A 361 -15.29 16.23 1.79
N VAL A 362 -14.33 16.98 2.33
CA VAL A 362 -12.89 16.81 2.15
C VAL A 362 -12.23 16.67 3.52
N ILE A 363 -11.31 15.73 3.65
CA ILE A 363 -10.51 15.51 4.87
C ILE A 363 -9.02 15.74 4.62
N ALA A 364 -8.33 16.32 5.58
CA ALA A 364 -6.89 16.58 5.50
C ALA A 364 -6.19 16.44 6.85
N GLY A 365 -4.91 16.08 6.82
CA GLY A 365 -4.02 15.99 7.97
C GLY A 365 -3.53 17.35 8.49
N ASN A 366 -2.89 17.32 9.66
CA ASN A 366 -2.37 18.48 10.37
C ASN A 366 -1.25 19.25 9.65
N HIS A 367 -0.70 18.73 8.54
CA HIS A 367 0.25 19.47 7.72
C HIS A 367 -0.41 20.28 6.61
N THR A 368 -1.74 20.23 6.53
CA THR A 368 -2.54 20.98 5.57
C THR A 368 -3.37 22.04 6.29
N ASP A 369 -3.16 23.31 5.93
CA ASP A 369 -3.94 24.40 6.49
C ASP A 369 -5.41 24.29 6.00
N PRO A 370 -6.37 24.77 6.79
CA PRO A 370 -7.77 24.84 6.38
C PRO A 370 -7.97 25.61 5.04
N PRO A 371 -9.08 25.34 4.32
CA PRO A 371 -9.38 25.94 3.02
C PRO A 371 -9.43 27.48 3.03
N PHE A 372 -9.61 28.11 4.18
CA PHE A 372 -9.56 29.56 4.39
C PHE A 372 -8.87 29.87 5.71
N ASN A 373 -8.39 31.10 5.89
CA ASN A 373 -7.73 31.48 7.14
C ASN A 373 -8.77 31.77 8.23
N PRO A 374 -8.45 31.50 9.51
CA PRO A 374 -9.33 31.83 10.63
C PRO A 374 -9.80 33.30 10.59
N GLY A 375 -11.11 33.52 10.69
CA GLY A 375 -11.72 34.84 10.66
C GLY A 375 -12.15 35.32 9.28
N GLU A 376 -11.69 34.69 8.18
CA GLU A 376 -12.16 35.04 6.83
C GLU A 376 -13.66 34.77 6.64
N GLU A 377 -14.23 33.80 7.38
CA GLU A 377 -15.67 33.52 7.39
C GLU A 377 -16.53 34.63 8.01
N LEU A 378 -15.93 35.56 8.74
CA LEU A 378 -16.63 36.73 9.29
C LEU A 378 -16.85 37.82 8.24
N GLU A 379 -16.08 37.78 7.15
CA GLU A 379 -16.07 38.81 6.10
C GLU A 379 -16.47 38.26 4.72
N ASN A 380 -16.39 36.94 4.53
CA ASN A 380 -16.73 36.26 3.28
C ASN A 380 -17.91 35.31 3.46
N GLU A 381 -19.05 35.65 2.85
CA GLU A 381 -20.29 34.87 2.91
C GLU A 381 -20.19 33.44 2.35
N ASN A 382 -19.15 33.15 1.56
CA ASN A 382 -18.92 31.82 1.03
C ASN A 382 -18.25 30.88 2.04
N TYR A 383 -17.73 31.42 3.13
CA TYR A 383 -17.03 30.65 4.16
C TYR A 383 -17.86 30.60 5.44
N SER A 384 -17.82 29.46 6.10
CA SER A 384 -18.49 29.22 7.37
C SER A 384 -17.70 28.19 8.18
N SER A 385 -17.90 28.18 9.48
CA SER A 385 -17.27 27.20 10.36
C SER A 385 -18.23 26.78 11.47
N ARG A 386 -18.37 25.48 11.69
CA ARG A 386 -19.10 24.91 12.82
C ARG A 386 -18.34 25.06 14.14
N ILE A 387 -17.04 25.34 14.06
CA ILE A 387 -16.17 25.58 15.21
C ILE A 387 -15.73 27.05 15.20
N PRO A 388 -15.84 27.79 16.31
CA PRO A 388 -15.25 29.12 16.40
C PRO A 388 -13.78 29.12 15.98
N THR A 389 -13.40 30.04 15.10
CA THR A 389 -12.06 30.12 14.49
C THR A 389 -11.05 30.86 15.37
N ASN A 390 -11.29 30.94 16.67
CA ASN A 390 -10.38 31.51 17.65
C ASN A 390 -9.30 30.51 18.09
N TRP A 391 -8.62 29.86 17.13
CA TRP A 391 -7.65 28.78 17.35
C TRP A 391 -6.29 29.25 17.90
N GLY A 392 -6.24 30.45 18.46
CA GLY A 392 -5.07 30.92 19.21
C GLY A 392 -4.77 29.97 20.38
N GLU A 393 -3.51 29.93 20.77
CA GLU A 393 -3.06 29.11 21.88
C GLU A 393 -2.61 29.98 23.05
N ASP A 394 -3.37 29.93 24.14
CA ASP A 394 -3.08 30.64 25.39
C ASP A 394 -2.26 29.74 26.33
N LEU A 395 -1.00 29.52 25.98
CA LEU A 395 -0.11 28.67 26.77
C LEU A 395 0.44 29.42 28.00
N LEU A 396 0.21 28.88 29.19
CA LEU A 396 0.81 29.39 30.44
C LEU A 396 2.33 29.11 30.51
N LEU A 397 2.76 27.99 29.92
CA LEU A 397 4.15 27.55 29.86
C LEU A 397 4.66 27.57 28.42
N PRO A 398 5.99 27.67 28.19
CA PRO A 398 6.55 27.55 26.85
C PRO A 398 6.10 26.25 26.19
N ARG A 399 5.75 26.32 24.89
CA ARG A 399 5.35 25.13 24.15
C ARG A 399 6.47 24.10 24.13
N MET A 400 6.12 22.87 24.45
CA MET A 400 6.93 21.71 24.11
C MET A 400 6.60 21.32 22.67
N TRP A 401 7.45 21.74 21.73
CA TRP A 401 7.32 21.29 20.35
C TRP A 401 7.55 19.78 20.27
N ASP A 402 7.00 19.17 19.22
CA ASP A 402 7.35 17.82 18.79
C ASP A 402 8.88 17.65 18.81
N ALA A 403 9.35 16.74 19.68
CA ALA A 403 10.76 16.54 19.95
C ALA A 403 11.54 15.99 18.73
N ASN A 404 10.85 15.29 17.83
CA ASN A 404 11.41 14.79 16.58
C ASN A 404 11.29 15.81 15.44
N GLY A 405 10.65 16.95 15.71
CA GLY A 405 10.51 18.06 14.78
C GLY A 405 9.44 17.87 13.71
N HIS A 406 8.69 16.77 13.72
CA HIS A 406 7.77 16.42 12.65
C HIS A 406 6.67 17.47 12.45
N ALA A 407 5.96 17.87 13.52
CA ALA A 407 4.95 18.93 13.46
C ALA A 407 5.42 20.29 14.04
N ARG A 408 6.74 20.54 14.09
CA ARG A 408 7.26 21.77 14.70
C ARG A 408 6.81 23.02 13.92
N GLY A 409 6.22 23.99 14.63
CA GLY A 409 5.70 25.23 14.05
C GLY A 409 4.28 25.12 13.49
N LYS A 410 3.66 23.94 13.51
CA LYS A 410 2.24 23.78 13.19
C LYS A 410 1.39 24.14 14.41
N LEU A 411 0.29 24.84 14.15
CA LEU A 411 -0.64 25.34 15.17
C LEU A 411 -2.00 24.68 14.99
N ALA A 412 -2.86 24.81 16.00
CA ALA A 412 -4.28 24.52 15.87
C ALA A 412 -4.86 25.19 14.61
N PRO A 413 -5.80 24.54 13.90
CA PRO A 413 -6.64 23.46 14.42
C PRO A 413 -6.00 22.07 14.30
N GLY A 414 -5.03 21.89 13.41
CA GLY A 414 -4.42 20.59 13.06
C GLY A 414 -5.43 19.57 12.56
N GLY A 415 -5.39 19.27 11.27
CA GLY A 415 -6.24 18.29 10.63
C GLY A 415 -7.71 18.70 10.67
N TRP A 416 -8.43 18.43 9.59
CA TRP A 416 -9.77 18.97 9.46
C TRP A 416 -10.61 18.18 8.47
N ILE A 417 -11.91 18.31 8.65
CA ILE A 417 -12.94 17.95 7.69
C ILE A 417 -13.72 19.21 7.37
N ALA A 418 -13.87 19.49 6.08
CA ALA A 418 -14.67 20.60 5.58
C ALA A 418 -15.60 20.13 4.45
N SER A 419 -16.71 20.82 4.25
CA SER A 419 -17.61 20.55 3.11
C SER A 419 -17.61 21.71 2.12
N THR A 420 -17.72 21.39 0.83
CA THR A 420 -17.79 22.36 -0.26
C THR A 420 -18.92 22.05 -1.24
N ASP A 421 -19.34 23.05 -2.01
CA ASP A 421 -20.26 22.83 -3.13
C ASP A 421 -19.54 22.19 -4.34
N PRO A 422 -20.28 21.72 -5.37
CA PRO A 422 -19.68 21.06 -6.54
C PRO A 422 -18.69 21.91 -7.34
N ASP A 423 -18.70 23.23 -7.17
CA ASP A 423 -17.76 24.13 -7.85
C ASP A 423 -16.57 24.54 -6.95
N GLY A 424 -16.52 24.07 -5.70
CA GLY A 424 -15.46 24.43 -4.76
C GLY A 424 -15.54 25.87 -4.24
N LYS A 425 -16.68 26.55 -4.37
CA LYS A 425 -16.80 28.00 -4.10
C LYS A 425 -17.11 28.31 -2.65
N THR A 426 -18.01 27.55 -2.03
CA THR A 426 -18.38 27.67 -0.62
C THR A 426 -17.67 26.64 0.22
N TRP A 427 -17.24 26.99 1.44
CA TRP A 427 -16.55 26.08 2.35
C TRP A 427 -17.11 26.20 3.77
N ASP A 428 -17.42 25.06 4.38
CA ASP A 428 -17.92 24.96 5.76
C ASP A 428 -17.03 24.00 6.55
N ILE A 429 -16.28 24.52 7.54
CA ILE A 429 -15.47 23.68 8.43
C ILE A 429 -16.40 22.87 9.32
N TRP A 430 -16.33 21.54 9.20
CA TRP A 430 -17.24 20.63 9.89
C TRP A 430 -16.67 20.10 11.20
N SER A 431 -15.40 19.67 11.18
CA SER A 431 -14.71 19.09 12.33
C SER A 431 -13.21 19.33 12.22
N ILE A 432 -12.51 19.40 13.36
CA ILE A 432 -11.07 19.67 13.44
C ILE A 432 -10.35 18.85 14.53
N GLY A 433 -9.03 19.00 14.67
CA GLY A 433 -8.27 18.48 15.81
C GLY A 433 -7.72 17.06 15.59
N TYR A 434 -7.40 16.73 14.34
CA TYR A 434 -6.87 15.44 13.92
C TYR A 434 -5.35 15.51 13.66
N ARG A 435 -4.67 14.37 13.80
CA ARG A 435 -3.26 14.27 13.41
C ARG A 435 -3.14 13.98 11.92
N ASN A 436 -3.59 12.80 11.50
CA ASN A 436 -3.50 12.35 10.12
C ASN A 436 -4.70 11.45 9.78
N PRO A 437 -5.89 12.05 9.57
CA PRO A 437 -7.06 11.28 9.26
C PRO A 437 -7.13 10.99 7.75
N TYR A 438 -6.82 9.76 7.36
CA TYR A 438 -6.68 9.40 5.95
C TYR A 438 -8.04 9.31 5.23
N ASP A 439 -9.04 8.71 5.88
CA ASP A 439 -10.35 8.51 5.27
C ASP A 439 -11.51 8.82 6.24
N MET A 440 -12.67 9.05 5.65
CA MET A 440 -13.94 9.26 6.32
C MET A 440 -15.07 8.59 5.55
N ALA A 441 -16.16 8.28 6.24
CA ALA A 441 -17.36 7.75 5.63
C ALA A 441 -18.61 8.16 6.40
N PHE A 442 -19.70 8.39 5.66
CA PHE A 442 -21.03 8.48 6.23
C PHE A 442 -21.60 7.07 6.43
N ASN A 443 -22.21 6.82 7.58
CA ASN A 443 -22.99 5.60 7.78
C ASN A 443 -24.39 5.73 7.15
N ALA A 444 -25.23 4.69 7.29
CA ALA A 444 -26.58 4.67 6.74
C ALA A 444 -27.53 5.73 7.35
N ASP A 445 -27.24 6.22 8.55
CA ASP A 445 -28.00 7.27 9.23
C ASP A 445 -27.54 8.69 8.84
N GLY A 446 -26.50 8.79 8.00
CA GLY A 446 -25.90 10.06 7.58
C GLY A 446 -24.92 10.65 8.61
N GLU A 447 -24.49 9.86 9.60
CA GLU A 447 -23.48 10.25 10.59
C GLU A 447 -22.07 10.05 10.03
N LEU A 448 -21.19 11.03 10.25
CA LEU A 448 -19.83 11.03 9.72
C LEU A 448 -18.84 10.39 10.69
N PHE A 449 -18.05 9.44 10.21
CA PHE A 449 -16.95 8.84 10.95
C PHE A 449 -15.62 9.07 10.22
N ALA A 450 -14.55 9.23 10.99
CA ALA A 450 -13.19 9.32 10.47
C ALA A 450 -12.25 8.40 11.26
N TYR A 451 -11.17 7.98 10.61
CA TYR A 451 -10.08 7.25 11.26
C TYR A 451 -8.87 8.16 11.35
N ASP A 452 -8.35 8.37 12.56
CA ASP A 452 -7.20 9.25 12.84
C ASP A 452 -6.03 8.41 13.37
N ALA A 453 -4.86 8.60 12.76
CA ALA A 453 -3.64 7.91 13.17
C ALA A 453 -3.05 8.49 14.46
N ASP A 454 -2.34 7.65 15.21
CA ASP A 454 -1.68 8.06 16.46
C ASP A 454 -0.39 8.84 16.24
N MET A 455 0.21 9.26 17.35
CA MET A 455 1.61 9.69 17.44
C MET A 455 2.35 8.66 18.29
N GLU A 456 2.86 7.58 17.68
CA GLU A 456 3.54 6.47 18.37
C GLU A 456 4.66 6.96 19.30
N TRP A 457 5.29 8.09 18.98
CA TRP A 457 6.34 8.70 19.80
C TRP A 457 5.86 9.25 21.14
N ASP A 458 4.56 9.53 21.28
CA ASP A 458 3.96 10.00 22.54
C ASP A 458 3.54 8.83 23.45
N VAL A 459 3.71 7.56 23.03
CA VAL A 459 3.29 6.39 23.83
C VAL A 459 3.85 6.48 25.26
N GLY A 460 2.95 6.35 26.23
CA GLY A 460 3.27 6.44 27.66
C GLY A 460 3.19 7.86 28.24
N THR A 461 2.98 8.89 27.43
CA THR A 461 2.71 10.25 27.90
C THR A 461 1.22 10.45 28.25
N PRO A 462 0.87 11.40 29.13
CA PRO A 462 -0.52 11.72 29.46
C PRO A 462 -1.36 12.27 28.29
N TRP A 463 -0.73 12.68 27.18
CA TRP A 463 -1.39 13.26 26.01
C TRP A 463 -1.36 12.34 24.79
N TYR A 464 -0.83 11.11 24.92
CA TYR A 464 -0.91 10.11 23.87
C TYR A 464 -2.36 9.84 23.47
N ARG A 465 -2.60 9.83 22.17
CA ARG A 465 -3.87 9.39 21.58
C ARG A 465 -3.57 8.22 20.66
N PRO A 466 -4.12 7.02 20.94
CA PRO A 466 -3.97 5.90 20.03
C PRO A 466 -4.76 6.13 18.76
N THR A 467 -4.48 5.28 17.79
CA THR A 467 -5.22 5.19 16.55
C THR A 467 -6.69 4.97 16.89
N ARG A 468 -7.56 5.78 16.29
CA ARG A 468 -8.95 5.89 16.71
C ARG A 468 -9.90 6.06 15.54
N VAL A 469 -11.05 5.40 15.64
CA VAL A 469 -12.23 5.79 14.88
C VAL A 469 -12.98 6.81 15.72
N VAL A 470 -13.33 7.95 15.13
CA VAL A 470 -14.08 9.01 15.79
C VAL A 470 -15.39 9.29 15.06
N HIS A 471 -16.41 9.59 15.84
CA HIS A 471 -17.68 10.11 15.34
C HIS A 471 -17.53 11.62 15.14
N ALA A 472 -17.27 12.03 13.90
CA ALA A 472 -16.99 13.41 13.51
C ALA A 472 -18.29 14.24 13.40
N THR A 473 -18.94 14.47 14.54
CA THR A 473 -20.17 15.27 14.63
C THR A 473 -19.95 16.72 14.20
N SER A 474 -21.03 17.42 13.81
CA SER A 474 -20.94 18.86 13.47
C SER A 474 -20.32 19.66 14.61
N GLY A 475 -19.21 20.33 14.36
CA GLY A 475 -18.51 21.15 15.35
C GLY A 475 -17.54 20.39 16.25
N SER A 476 -17.26 19.10 15.99
CA SER A 476 -16.33 18.33 16.83
C SER A 476 -14.87 18.77 16.69
N GLU A 477 -14.16 18.73 17.81
CA GLU A 477 -12.73 18.99 17.96
C GLU A 477 -12.10 17.78 18.69
N PHE A 478 -11.01 17.23 18.13
CA PHE A 478 -10.41 15.98 18.62
C PHE A 478 -9.04 16.14 19.30
N GLY A 479 -8.64 17.37 19.56
CA GLY A 479 -7.63 17.76 20.54
C GLY A 479 -6.20 17.84 20.03
N TRP A 480 -5.92 17.66 18.74
CA TRP A 480 -4.56 17.80 18.21
C TRP A 480 -3.99 19.19 18.53
N ARG A 481 -2.77 19.24 19.10
CA ARG A 481 -2.11 20.45 19.59
C ARG A 481 -0.60 20.32 19.52
#